data_AF-D8J4V7-F1
#
_entry.id   AF-D8J4V7-F1
#
_cell.length_a   1.000
_cell.length_b   1.000
_cell.length_c   1.000
_cell.angle_alpha   90.00
_cell.angle_beta   90.00
_cell.angle_gamma   90.00
#
_symmetry.space_group_name_H-M   'P 1'
#
loop_
_entity.id
_entity.type
_entity.pdbx_description
1 polymer ?
#
loop_
_entity_poly.entity_id
_entity_poly.type
_entity_poly.pdbx_seq_one_letter_code
_entity_poly.pdbx_strand_id
1 'polypeptide(L)'
;MRRRRVLSAIAGGLVLSPLAATDVTALRLADPQSGETLGVERVSTGDRFAIHYVHSFDKTPIHEVYEVRDEGIVQIREEFEYHAIGLEYTEGNQTREDGFTVLHMERELGSFTIRVAKYTDQSLVIDGESRPLSAYTEEWEPVRFSVERVSYLRYLEWRLQTL
;
A
#
# COMPACT_ATOMS: atom_id res chain seq x y z
N MET A 1 19.64 48.76 49.34
CA MET A 1 18.69 49.02 48.22
C MET A 1 18.85 47.91 47.18
N ARG A 2 17.72 47.24 46.84
CA ARG A 2 17.54 46.15 45.85
C ARG A 2 17.94 46.53 44.42
N ARG A 3 18.57 45.62 43.64
CA ARG A 3 18.31 45.38 42.18
C ARG A 3 18.76 43.94 41.82
N ARG A 4 17.88 42.95 41.95
CA ARG A 4 17.12 42.21 40.91
C ARG A 4 17.98 41.41 39.92
N ARG A 5 17.87 40.08 40.06
CA ARG A 5 18.26 39.03 39.11
C ARG A 5 17.46 39.19 37.80
N VAL A 6 18.11 38.97 36.66
CA VAL A 6 17.43 38.76 35.37
C VAL A 6 17.73 37.32 34.96
N LEU A 7 16.73 36.44 35.09
CA LEU A 7 16.73 35.10 34.52
C LEU A 7 16.25 35.24 33.07
N SER A 8 17.10 34.89 32.12
CA SER A 8 16.72 34.79 30.70
C SER A 8 15.80 33.57 30.55
N ALA A 9 14.52 33.81 30.31
CA ALA A 9 13.60 32.79 29.84
C ALA A 9 13.83 32.59 28.34
N ILE A 10 14.37 31.43 27.95
CA ILE A 10 14.33 30.98 26.55
C ILE A 10 12.89 30.53 26.31
N ALA A 11 12.08 31.45 25.80
CA ALA A 11 10.80 31.11 25.18
C ALA A 11 11.11 30.50 23.80
N GLY A 12 11.46 29.21 23.78
CA GLY A 12 11.47 28.42 22.56
C GLY A 12 10.03 28.26 22.09
N GLY A 13 9.56 29.16 21.24
CA GLY A 13 8.27 29.00 20.56
C GLY A 13 8.32 27.72 19.74
N LEU A 14 7.55 26.72 20.14
CA LEU A 14 7.26 25.57 19.31
C LEU A 14 6.43 26.11 18.13
N VAL A 15 7.10 26.41 17.01
CA VAL A 15 6.40 26.67 15.76
C VAL A 15 5.78 25.32 15.37
N LEU A 16 4.53 25.10 15.77
CA LEU A 16 3.72 24.04 15.16
C LEU A 16 3.58 24.40 13.69
N SER A 17 4.47 23.83 12.88
CA SER A 17 4.39 23.96 11.42
C SER A 17 3.01 23.49 10.98
N PRO A 18 2.29 24.26 10.14
CA PRO A 18 0.95 23.88 9.67
C PRO A 18 0.93 22.52 8.94
N LEU A 19 2.08 22.00 8.52
CA LEU A 19 2.21 20.63 8.00
C LEU A 19 1.75 19.55 8.99
N ALA A 20 1.86 19.77 10.30
CA ALA A 20 1.43 18.80 11.31
C ALA A 20 -0.10 18.64 11.38
N ALA A 21 -0.86 19.60 10.84
CA ALA A 21 -2.32 19.62 10.88
C ALA A 21 -2.98 19.12 9.58
N THR A 22 -2.20 18.77 8.56
CA THR A 22 -2.75 18.28 7.30
C THR A 22 -2.85 16.77 7.34
N ASP A 23 -4.03 16.25 7.02
CA ASP A 23 -4.21 14.83 6.80
C ASP A 23 -3.60 14.41 5.46
N VAL A 24 -3.09 13.18 5.42
CA VAL A 24 -2.60 12.52 4.21
C VAL A 24 -3.29 11.18 4.07
N THR A 25 -3.54 10.78 2.83
CA THR A 25 -3.96 9.42 2.51
C THR A 25 -2.70 8.57 2.37
N ALA A 26 -2.67 7.43 3.06
CA ALA A 26 -1.52 6.53 3.06
C ALA A 26 -1.97 5.11 2.73
N LEU A 27 -1.23 4.46 1.83
CA LEU A 27 -1.27 3.01 1.64
C LEU A 27 -0.35 2.39 2.69
N ARG A 28 -0.93 1.62 3.60
CA ARG A 28 -0.22 1.00 4.71
C ARG A 28 -0.15 -0.51 4.49
N LEU A 29 1.06 -1.05 4.63
CA LEU A 29 1.34 -2.48 4.71
C LEU A 29 1.60 -2.80 6.18
N ALA A 30 0.82 -3.73 6.74
CA ALA A 30 0.89 -4.05 8.16
C ALA A 30 0.79 -5.56 8.41
N ASP A 31 1.41 -6.00 9.49
CA ASP A 31 1.12 -7.32 10.06
C ASP A 31 -0.33 -7.32 10.59
N PRO A 32 -1.22 -8.21 10.11
CA PRO A 32 -2.61 -8.20 10.51
C PRO A 32 -2.86 -8.70 11.95
N GLN A 33 -1.89 -9.38 12.57
CA GLN A 33 -2.00 -9.93 13.92
C GLN A 33 -1.48 -8.93 14.96
N SER A 34 -0.27 -8.42 14.78
CA SER A 34 0.37 -7.48 15.70
C SER A 34 -0.07 -6.03 15.45
N GLY A 35 -0.50 -5.72 14.23
CA GLY A 35 -0.78 -4.35 13.81
C GLY A 35 0.47 -3.52 13.57
N GLU A 36 1.66 -4.14 13.51
CA GLU A 36 2.92 -3.49 13.17
C GLU A 36 2.90 -2.97 11.74
N THR A 37 3.42 -1.75 11.51
CA THR A 37 3.56 -1.21 10.16
C THR A 37 4.85 -1.73 9.54
N LEU A 38 4.72 -2.47 8.44
CA LEU A 38 5.82 -3.06 7.70
C LEU A 38 6.28 -2.16 6.54
N GLY A 39 5.36 -1.36 5.99
CA GLY A 39 5.62 -0.42 4.90
C GLY A 39 4.54 0.65 4.84
N VAL A 40 4.88 1.84 4.34
CA VAL A 40 3.90 2.90 4.12
C VAL A 40 4.27 3.77 2.93
N GLU A 41 3.30 4.02 2.06
CA GLU A 41 3.41 4.92 0.92
C GLU A 41 2.35 6.01 0.99
N ARG A 42 2.73 7.23 0.60
CA ARG A 42 1.77 8.33 0.49
C ARG A 42 1.06 8.21 -0.84
N VAL A 43 -0.27 8.24 -0.83
CA VAL A 43 -1.11 8.09 -2.03
C VAL A 43 -2.22 9.14 -2.02
N SER A 44 -2.95 9.23 -3.12
CA SER A 44 -4.10 10.10 -3.35
C SER A 44 -5.25 9.28 -3.91
N THR A 45 -6.48 9.76 -3.73
CA THR A 45 -7.65 9.17 -4.39
C THR A 45 -7.45 9.21 -5.91
N GLY A 46 -7.61 8.05 -6.57
CA GLY A 46 -7.35 7.84 -7.99
C GLY A 46 -5.95 7.29 -8.30
N ASP A 47 -5.02 7.30 -7.34
CA ASP A 47 -3.72 6.64 -7.53
C ASP A 47 -3.90 5.12 -7.65
N ARG A 48 -2.96 4.49 -8.34
CA ARG A 48 -2.99 3.05 -8.59
C ARG A 48 -1.73 2.38 -8.10
N PHE A 49 -1.89 1.15 -7.65
CA PHE A 49 -0.80 0.23 -7.38
C PHE A 49 -1.18 -1.15 -7.90
N ALA A 50 -0.20 -2.03 -8.05
CA ALA A 50 -0.44 -3.38 -8.51
C ALA A 50 0.30 -4.41 -7.65
N ILE A 51 -0.22 -5.62 -7.63
CA ILE A 51 0.49 -6.79 -7.12
C ILE A 51 0.81 -7.68 -8.31
N HIS A 52 2.11 -7.86 -8.56
CA HIS A 52 2.61 -8.73 -9.62
C HIS A 52 3.06 -10.04 -9.01
N TYR A 53 2.62 -11.17 -9.56
CA TYR A 53 3.07 -12.48 -9.12
C TYR A 53 3.03 -13.52 -10.23
N VAL A 54 3.68 -14.66 -10.00
CA VAL A 54 3.63 -15.80 -10.92
C VAL A 54 2.70 -16.87 -10.35
N HIS A 55 1.68 -17.27 -11.09
CA HIS A 55 0.77 -18.34 -10.67
C HIS A 55 1.56 -19.64 -10.46
N SER A 56 1.54 -20.19 -9.24
CA SER A 56 2.48 -21.24 -8.83
C SER A 56 2.34 -22.54 -9.65
N PHE A 57 1.12 -22.86 -10.09
CA PHE A 57 0.81 -24.07 -10.85
C PHE A 57 1.05 -23.86 -12.35
N ASP A 58 0.42 -22.83 -12.91
CA ASP A 58 0.45 -22.60 -14.35
C ASP A 58 1.71 -21.85 -14.82
N LYS A 59 2.47 -21.22 -13.91
CA LYS A 59 3.67 -20.43 -14.22
C LYS A 59 3.43 -19.22 -15.13
N THR A 60 2.18 -18.75 -15.21
CA THR A 60 1.83 -17.50 -15.89
C THR A 60 2.05 -16.29 -14.98
N PRO A 61 2.55 -15.16 -15.49
CA PRO A 61 2.50 -13.90 -14.76
C PRO A 61 1.06 -13.43 -14.60
N ILE A 62 0.76 -12.85 -13.44
CA ILE A 62 -0.51 -12.21 -13.08
C ILE A 62 -0.20 -10.79 -12.59
N HIS A 63 -0.96 -9.80 -13.06
CA HIS A 63 -0.95 -8.45 -12.51
C HIS A 63 -2.34 -8.10 -11.99
N GLU A 64 -2.48 -7.93 -10.68
CA GLU A 64 -3.69 -7.41 -10.07
C GLU A 64 -3.54 -5.91 -9.87
N VAL A 65 -4.42 -5.12 -10.46
CA VAL A 65 -4.36 -3.66 -10.42
C VAL A 65 -5.46 -3.11 -9.53
N TYR A 66 -5.03 -2.23 -8.63
CA TYR A 66 -5.84 -1.63 -7.59
C TYR A 66 -5.88 -0.11 -7.74
N GLU A 67 -7.03 0.48 -7.43
CA GLU A 67 -7.22 1.93 -7.38
C GLU A 67 -7.58 2.36 -5.97
N VAL A 68 -6.94 3.44 -5.51
CA VAL A 68 -7.21 4.08 -4.23
C VAL A 68 -8.49 4.89 -4.33
N ARG A 69 -9.49 4.55 -3.53
CA ARG A 69 -10.78 5.26 -3.41
C ARG A 69 -10.94 5.84 -2.00
N ASP A 70 -11.90 6.73 -1.84
CA ASP A 70 -12.21 7.32 -0.52
C ASP A 70 -12.65 6.26 0.50
N GLU A 71 -13.28 5.17 0.04
CA GLU A 71 -13.78 4.05 0.85
C GLU A 71 -12.74 2.92 1.04
N GLY A 72 -11.53 3.08 0.48
CA GLY A 72 -10.43 2.13 0.61
C GLY A 72 -9.90 1.65 -0.74
N ILE A 73 -9.62 0.36 -0.85
CA ILE A 73 -9.02 -0.21 -2.05
C ILE A 73 -10.07 -0.90 -2.92
N VAL A 74 -10.03 -0.63 -4.24
CA VAL A 74 -10.84 -1.32 -5.24
C VAL A 74 -9.93 -2.03 -6.23
N GLN A 75 -10.12 -3.33 -6.45
CA GLN A 75 -9.47 -4.03 -7.55
C GLN A 75 -10.23 -3.68 -8.84
N ILE A 76 -9.52 -3.13 -9.81
CA ILE A 76 -10.11 -2.65 -11.06
C ILE A 76 -9.78 -3.55 -12.24
N ARG A 77 -8.65 -4.26 -12.18
CA ARG A 77 -8.21 -5.17 -13.25
C ARG A 77 -7.43 -6.35 -12.71
N GLU A 78 -7.46 -7.43 -13.48
CA GLU A 78 -6.58 -8.58 -13.34
C GLU A 78 -6.08 -8.95 -14.75
N GLU A 79 -4.76 -9.07 -14.90
CA GLU A 79 -4.10 -9.27 -16.18
C GLU A 79 -3.34 -10.60 -16.18
N PHE A 80 -3.55 -11.44 -17.19
CA PHE A 80 -2.90 -12.74 -17.30
C PHE A 80 -2.66 -13.15 -18.76
N GLU A 81 -1.60 -13.89 -19.06
CA GLU A 81 -1.29 -14.28 -20.45
C GLU A 81 -2.33 -15.24 -21.03
N TYR A 82 -2.78 -16.20 -20.22
CA TYR A 82 -3.83 -17.16 -20.52
C TYR A 82 -4.61 -17.53 -19.25
N HIS A 83 -5.82 -18.03 -19.44
CA HIS A 83 -6.71 -18.35 -18.34
C HIS A 83 -6.23 -19.60 -17.58
N ALA A 84 -5.58 -19.36 -16.44
CA ALA A 84 -5.08 -20.38 -15.52
C ALA A 84 -6.20 -20.91 -14.60
N ILE A 85 -5.97 -22.06 -13.96
CA ILE A 85 -6.95 -22.65 -13.05
C ILE A 85 -7.10 -21.75 -11.82
N GLY A 86 -8.33 -21.33 -11.53
CA GLY A 86 -8.66 -20.52 -10.35
C GLY A 86 -8.65 -19.02 -10.58
N LEU A 87 -8.34 -18.56 -11.80
CA LEU A 87 -8.56 -17.16 -12.15
C LEU A 87 -10.04 -16.87 -12.37
N GLU A 88 -10.45 -15.64 -12.10
CA GLU A 88 -11.84 -15.23 -12.32
C GLU A 88 -12.14 -15.20 -13.81
N TYR A 89 -13.29 -15.78 -14.19
CA TYR A 89 -13.82 -15.69 -15.55
C TYR A 89 -15.18 -15.02 -15.49
N THR A 90 -15.30 -13.89 -16.18
CA THR A 90 -16.60 -13.32 -16.51
C THR A 90 -16.64 -13.09 -18.02
N GLU A 91 -17.73 -13.48 -18.66
CA GLU A 91 -17.90 -13.31 -20.09
C GLU A 91 -18.25 -11.84 -20.39
N GLY A 92 -17.56 -11.22 -21.36
CA GLY A 92 -17.88 -9.88 -21.85
C GLY A 92 -17.19 -8.70 -21.15
N ASN A 93 -16.37 -8.93 -20.12
CA ASN A 93 -15.58 -7.89 -19.44
C ASN A 93 -14.06 -8.06 -19.62
N GLN A 94 -13.64 -8.69 -20.71
CA GLN A 94 -12.24 -8.96 -21.00
C GLN A 94 -11.79 -8.29 -22.29
N THR A 95 -10.59 -7.71 -22.29
CA THR A 95 -9.89 -7.20 -23.48
C THR A 95 -8.56 -7.92 -23.66
N ARG A 96 -7.96 -7.78 -24.85
CA ARG A 96 -6.60 -8.25 -25.12
C ARG A 96 -5.70 -7.03 -25.32
N GLU A 97 -4.73 -6.85 -24.43
CA GLU A 97 -3.82 -5.70 -24.40
C GLU A 97 -2.39 -6.20 -24.19
N ASP A 98 -1.45 -5.82 -25.06
CA ASP A 98 -0.01 -6.11 -24.92
C ASP A 98 0.38 -7.57 -24.60
N GLY A 99 -0.39 -8.54 -25.10
CA GLY A 99 -0.14 -9.96 -24.85
C GLY A 99 -0.75 -10.49 -23.54
N PHE A 100 -1.56 -9.69 -22.86
CA PHE A 100 -2.36 -10.06 -21.70
C PHE A 100 -3.85 -10.04 -22.00
N THR A 101 -4.57 -10.98 -21.41
CA THR A 101 -6.00 -10.91 -21.23
C THR A 101 -6.23 -10.03 -20.01
N VAL A 102 -6.95 -8.94 -20.20
CA VAL A 102 -7.23 -7.95 -19.16
C VAL A 102 -8.69 -8.12 -18.76
N LEU A 103 -8.92 -8.64 -17.57
CA LEU A 103 -10.23 -8.73 -16.95
C LEU A 103 -10.52 -7.40 -16.25
N HIS A 104 -11.57 -6.69 -16.67
CA HIS A 104 -12.02 -5.46 -16.03
C HIS A 104 -13.07 -5.78 -14.98
N MET A 105 -12.91 -5.22 -13.78
CA MET A 105 -13.79 -5.46 -12.66
C MET A 105 -13.91 -4.21 -11.77
N GLU A 106 -14.83 -4.26 -10.81
CA GLU A 106 -14.95 -3.25 -9.77
C GLU A 106 -15.23 -3.98 -8.46
N ARG A 107 -14.17 -4.53 -7.85
CA ARG A 107 -14.27 -5.29 -6.61
C ARG A 107 -13.84 -4.40 -5.46
N GLU A 108 -14.81 -3.93 -4.69
CA GLU A 108 -14.58 -3.18 -3.45
C GLU A 108 -13.98 -4.10 -2.39
N LEU A 109 -12.70 -3.91 -2.08
CA LEU A 109 -12.01 -4.68 -1.05
C LEU A 109 -11.95 -3.92 0.27
N GLY A 110 -11.85 -2.58 0.22
CA GLY A 110 -11.58 -1.72 1.36
C GLY A 110 -10.15 -1.90 1.88
N SER A 111 -9.85 -3.11 2.37
CA SER A 111 -8.52 -3.60 2.71
C SER A 111 -8.45 -5.10 2.45
N PHE A 112 -7.27 -5.62 2.13
CA PHE A 112 -7.09 -7.05 1.90
C PHE A 112 -5.77 -7.56 2.50
N THR A 113 -5.64 -8.86 2.62
CA THR A 113 -4.43 -9.50 3.16
C THR A 113 -3.89 -10.50 2.14
N ILE A 114 -2.61 -10.38 1.84
CA ILE A 114 -1.87 -11.34 1.01
C ILE A 114 -0.91 -12.10 1.91
N ARG A 115 -0.78 -13.40 1.68
CA ARG A 115 0.29 -14.20 2.30
C ARG A 115 1.49 -14.22 1.36
N VAL A 116 2.67 -13.86 1.87
CA VAL A 116 3.91 -13.87 1.08
C VAL A 116 4.28 -15.30 0.74
N ALA A 117 4.31 -15.64 -0.54
CA ALA A 117 4.62 -16.98 -1.00
C ALA A 117 6.13 -17.25 -0.96
N LYS A 118 6.50 -18.48 -0.60
CA LYS A 118 7.90 -18.94 -0.62
C LYS A 118 8.42 -19.30 -2.01
N TYR A 119 7.56 -19.84 -2.86
CA TYR A 119 7.97 -20.45 -4.13
C TYR A 119 7.57 -19.63 -5.36
N THR A 120 7.02 -18.44 -5.15
CA THR A 120 6.63 -17.52 -6.23
C THR A 120 7.03 -16.13 -5.83
N ASP A 121 7.63 -15.40 -6.74
CA ASP A 121 7.87 -13.99 -6.53
C ASP A 121 6.54 -13.24 -6.53
N GLN A 122 6.36 -12.38 -5.53
CA GLN A 122 5.26 -11.44 -5.42
C GLN A 122 5.85 -10.07 -5.18
N SER A 123 5.40 -9.06 -5.92
CA SER A 123 5.91 -7.69 -5.80
C SER A 123 4.78 -6.68 -5.74
N LEU A 124 4.95 -5.68 -4.89
CA LEU A 124 4.19 -4.43 -4.93
C LEU A 124 4.78 -3.54 -6.02
N VAL A 125 3.95 -3.07 -6.93
CA VAL A 125 4.30 -2.07 -7.93
C VAL A 125 3.53 -0.78 -7.63
N ILE A 126 4.25 0.29 -7.35
CA ILE A 126 3.68 1.60 -7.03
C ILE A 126 4.66 2.70 -7.50
N ASP A 127 4.13 3.79 -8.06
CA ASP A 127 4.93 4.89 -8.63
C ASP A 127 6.01 4.45 -9.64
N GLY A 128 5.77 3.34 -10.35
CA GLY A 128 6.71 2.77 -11.32
C GLY A 128 7.86 1.96 -10.69
N GLU A 129 7.90 1.83 -9.37
CA GLU A 129 8.87 1.00 -8.67
C GLU A 129 8.28 -0.37 -8.33
N SER A 130 9.04 -1.43 -8.57
CA SER A 130 8.69 -2.80 -8.17
C SER A 130 9.49 -3.20 -6.94
N ARG A 131 8.79 -3.61 -5.88
CA ARG A 131 9.39 -4.00 -4.60
C ARG A 131 8.86 -5.37 -4.17
N PRO A 132 9.73 -6.36 -3.92
CA PRO A 132 9.28 -7.70 -3.54
C PRO A 132 8.54 -7.66 -2.20
N LEU A 133 7.46 -8.43 -2.07
CA LEU A 133 6.69 -8.47 -0.81
C LEU A 133 7.50 -9.06 0.35
N SER A 134 8.49 -9.91 0.05
CA SER A 134 9.46 -10.44 1.01
C SER A 134 10.40 -9.38 1.60
N ALA A 135 10.41 -8.15 1.08
CA ALA A 135 11.09 -7.03 1.73
C ALA A 135 10.33 -6.49 2.96
N TYR A 136 9.05 -6.81 3.11
CA TYR A 136 8.20 -6.30 4.20
C TYR A 136 7.96 -7.33 5.30
N THR A 137 7.98 -8.63 4.99
CA THR A 137 7.80 -9.71 5.97
C THR A 137 8.43 -11.03 5.49
N GLU A 138 8.51 -12.01 6.37
CA GLU A 138 9.01 -13.35 6.06
C GLU A 138 8.08 -14.13 5.13
N GLU A 139 8.63 -15.15 4.46
CA GLU A 139 7.82 -16.09 3.68
C GLU A 139 6.76 -16.77 4.55
N TRP A 140 5.56 -16.96 4.00
CA TRP A 140 4.34 -17.47 4.64
C TRP A 140 3.66 -16.55 5.64
N GLU A 141 4.28 -15.40 5.97
CA GLU A 141 3.65 -14.40 6.79
C GLU A 141 2.68 -13.53 5.97
N PRO A 142 1.58 -13.08 6.60
CA PRO A 142 0.60 -12.24 5.94
C PRO A 142 0.98 -10.75 5.99
N VAL A 143 0.66 -10.03 4.92
CA VAL A 143 0.71 -8.57 4.84
C VAL A 143 -0.68 -8.05 4.51
N ARG A 144 -1.20 -7.18 5.37
CA ARG A 144 -2.45 -6.46 5.15
C ARG A 144 -2.17 -5.14 4.45
N PHE A 145 -2.91 -4.88 3.39
CA PHE A 145 -2.95 -3.61 2.67
C PHE A 145 -4.20 -2.85 3.10
N SER A 146 -4.02 -1.61 3.57
CA SER A 146 -5.11 -0.68 3.89
C SER A 146 -4.81 0.71 3.34
N VAL A 147 -5.86 1.46 3.00
CA VAL A 147 -5.78 2.89 2.73
C VAL A 147 -6.39 3.62 3.92
N GLU A 148 -5.62 4.54 4.51
CA GLU A 148 -6.03 5.26 5.72
C GLU A 148 -5.76 6.76 5.56
N ARG A 149 -6.71 7.59 6.02
CA ARG A 149 -6.49 9.04 6.16
C ARG A 149 -5.97 9.31 7.56
N VAL A 150 -4.72 9.77 7.64
CA VAL A 150 -4.00 9.98 8.90
C VAL A 150 -3.36 11.35 8.95
N SER A 151 -3.10 11.88 10.14
CA SER A 151 -2.31 13.10 10.26
C SER A 151 -0.91 12.90 9.69
N TYR A 152 -0.33 13.96 9.13
CA TYR A 152 1.03 13.89 8.57
C TYR A 152 2.08 13.40 9.59
N LEU A 153 1.93 13.75 10.87
CA LEU A 153 2.81 13.26 11.94
C LEU A 153 2.74 11.74 12.12
N ARG A 154 1.53 11.16 12.05
CA ARG A 154 1.34 9.72 12.15
C ARG A 154 1.92 8.99 10.94
N TYR A 155 1.75 9.55 9.75
CA TYR A 155 2.41 9.05 8.54
C TYR A 155 3.94 9.05 8.67
N LEU A 156 4.54 10.13 9.18
CA LEU A 156 5.98 10.21 9.39
C LEU A 156 6.46 9.20 10.44
N GLU A 157 5.70 9.00 11.52
CA GLU A 157 6.00 7.98 12.53
C GLU A 157 6.07 6.59 11.90
N TRP A 158 5.06 6.21 11.10
CA TRP A 158 5.09 4.96 10.35
C TRP A 158 6.25 4.89 9.38
N ARG A 159 6.54 5.96 8.63
CA ARG A 159 7.63 5.97 7.66
C ARG A 159 8.99 5.77 8.33
N LEU A 160 9.19 6.31 9.53
CA LEU A 160 10.42 6.13 10.30
C LEU A 160 10.57 4.71 10.87
N GLN A 161 9.47 3.99 11.12
CA GLN A 161 9.50 2.59 11.58
C GLN A 161 9.91 1.63 10.47
N THR A 162 9.73 2.03 9.21
CA THR A 162 9.94 1.19 8.02
C THR A 162 11.22 1.52 7.24
N LEU A 163 12.11 2.34 7.82
CA LEU A 163 13.44 2.67 7.26
C LEU A 163 14.51 1.77 7.86
#